data_AF-A0A3B4FP45-F1
#
_entry.id   AF-A0A3B4FP45-F1
#
_cell.length_a   1.000
_cell.length_b   1.000
_cell.length_c   1.000
_cell.angle_alpha   90.00
_cell.angle_beta   90.00
_cell.angle_gamma   90.00
#
_symmetry.space_group_name_H-M   'P 1'
#
loop_
_entity.id
_entity.type
_entity.pdbx_description
1 polymer ?
#
loop_
_entity_poly.entity_id
_entity_poly.type
_entity_poly.pdbx_seq_one_letter_code
_entity_poly.pdbx_strand_id
1 'polypeptide(L)'
;MGDRNLVQDLKRWATEEFGLPPDRLPNDSYFKTLCVGTGKSIWKYVTQHVFQQRNVRIMRGNLQWYPFCGVSVKAMFVFTGVQSCQAEGQSEAARRKDLQKKIEQLKEEISHLDSQMSVTEEQMATQESSISRTWAQVEDGQRRELLLQAFRQRCISSCKDLSDDVQQISVHCQALEQMARKAEIEVLFDKSSSRDVRELCDDRVHFYQSLQECESKTQHSAATHMTREQRTAVFQYWLSAVENVLGTYPPNHVLSALQYLASREQKVLEEKLSSLDVTRDVTALQFRYESDHLLDMSAEEENELPPVKTLLEAAWEEVEQNLVELAQTRSRVQQLKNQLQTRKKDAELEVSTLEVELQCVMQAASRDYIRDRCIQLDQHAQSRQEALRSLRRQWQSILDFRQLLLRQEQIRGLIKGNSTAKTQLIHLHRELEEFIQAKLVAQFEDVTTAANSLRNAVSKEARQMGTVSLLSLDRRTIEGMQRIPASWLSIHRLRSPTFSSVCQSLAFPLYKAPEELCSRSRSQQLELRFLRQLLQLHSATLQKIKKEADQLEASDQKALLSRVMEEDQKLLKSLVPRVRGLTHRCAQDASFKPIVSKGGLTFQQWLQRWKLAAKSP
;
A
#
# COMPACT_ATOMS: atom_id res chain seq x y z
N MET A 1 -63.77 -64.23 -53.47
CA MET A 1 -62.41 -64.74 -53.77
C MET A 1 -61.43 -64.23 -52.71
N GLY A 2 -61.10 -65.00 -51.67
CA GLY A 2 -60.22 -64.48 -50.60
C GLY A 2 -59.62 -65.51 -49.62
N ASP A 3 -59.67 -66.80 -49.95
CA ASP A 3 -59.30 -67.88 -49.00
C ASP A 3 -58.00 -68.62 -49.35
N ARG A 4 -57.30 -68.25 -50.44
CA ARG A 4 -56.00 -68.85 -50.81
C ARG A 4 -54.77 -68.08 -50.31
N ASN A 5 -54.91 -66.86 -49.78
CA ASN A 5 -53.76 -66.00 -49.45
C ASN A 5 -53.29 -66.03 -47.99
N LEU A 6 -54.07 -66.53 -47.03
CA LEU A 6 -53.70 -66.43 -45.61
C LEU A 6 -52.37 -67.13 -45.28
N VAL A 7 -52.05 -68.23 -45.96
CA VAL A 7 -50.77 -68.95 -45.78
C VAL A 7 -49.58 -68.14 -46.31
N GLN A 8 -49.76 -67.42 -47.42
CA GLN A 8 -48.72 -66.55 -47.98
C GLN A 8 -48.57 -65.27 -47.16
N ASP A 9 -49.68 -64.69 -46.72
CA ASP A 9 -49.69 -63.51 -45.86
C ASP A 9 -49.04 -63.80 -44.50
N LEU A 10 -49.27 -65.00 -43.94
CA LEU A 10 -48.63 -65.45 -42.70
C LEU A 10 -47.13 -65.71 -42.88
N LYS A 11 -46.71 -66.28 -44.01
CA LYS A 11 -45.28 -66.44 -44.33
C LYS A 11 -44.58 -65.10 -44.47
N ARG A 12 -45.22 -64.16 -45.17
CA ARG A 12 -44.72 -62.81 -45.38
C ARG A 12 -44.62 -62.04 -44.05
N TRP A 13 -45.65 -62.11 -43.22
CA TRP A 13 -45.63 -61.54 -41.88
C TRP A 13 -44.53 -62.16 -41.00
N ALA A 14 -44.31 -63.47 -41.07
CA ALA A 14 -43.27 -64.15 -40.31
C ALA A 14 -41.84 -63.72 -40.71
N THR A 15 -41.61 -63.41 -41.99
CA THR A 15 -40.31 -62.92 -42.47
C THR A 15 -40.11 -61.43 -42.28
N GLU A 16 -41.10 -60.62 -42.67
CA GLU A 16 -40.99 -59.16 -42.72
C GLU A 16 -41.16 -58.53 -41.33
N GLU A 17 -42.14 -59.00 -40.56
CA GLU A 17 -42.52 -58.37 -39.28
C GLU A 17 -41.93 -59.14 -38.09
N PHE A 18 -42.02 -60.47 -38.11
CA PHE A 18 -41.48 -61.32 -37.04
C PHE A 18 -39.97 -61.59 -37.19
N GLY A 19 -39.38 -61.26 -38.34
CA GLY A 19 -37.93 -61.29 -38.59
C GLY A 19 -37.32 -62.70 -38.66
N LEU A 20 -38.07 -63.69 -39.15
CA LEU A 20 -37.53 -65.02 -39.44
C LEU A 20 -36.81 -65.05 -40.80
N PRO A 21 -35.65 -65.72 -40.92
CA PRO A 21 -35.01 -65.93 -42.22
C PRO A 21 -35.89 -66.80 -43.13
N PRO A 22 -36.02 -66.47 -44.44
CA PRO A 22 -36.83 -67.24 -45.39
C PRO A 22 -36.46 -68.73 -45.43
N ASP A 23 -35.17 -69.04 -45.28
CA ASP A 23 -34.61 -70.40 -45.35
C ASP A 23 -34.95 -71.26 -44.12
N ARG A 24 -35.55 -70.67 -43.07
CA ARG A 24 -35.94 -71.35 -41.83
C ARG A 24 -37.46 -71.44 -41.65
N LEU A 25 -38.23 -71.11 -42.67
CA LEU A 25 -39.69 -71.23 -42.64
C LEU A 25 -40.14 -72.70 -42.82
N PRO A 26 -41.17 -73.15 -42.10
CA PRO A 26 -41.81 -74.45 -42.35
C PRO A 26 -42.38 -74.62 -43.77
N ASN A 27 -42.58 -75.89 -44.15
CA ASN A 27 -43.20 -76.26 -45.42
C ASN A 27 -44.66 -75.77 -45.52
N ASP A 28 -45.12 -75.51 -46.75
CA ASP A 28 -46.46 -74.98 -47.05
C ASP A 28 -47.60 -75.83 -46.48
N SER A 29 -47.43 -77.16 -46.41
CA SER A 29 -48.41 -78.07 -45.83
C SER A 29 -48.64 -77.79 -44.35
N TYR A 30 -47.60 -77.40 -43.61
CA TYR A 30 -47.70 -77.09 -42.19
C TYR A 30 -48.38 -75.74 -41.94
N PHE A 31 -48.04 -74.71 -42.72
CA PHE A 31 -48.76 -73.43 -42.64
C PHE A 31 -50.25 -73.58 -42.98
N LYS A 32 -50.59 -74.46 -43.93
CA LYS A 32 -52.00 -74.80 -44.20
C LYS A 32 -52.69 -75.38 -42.98
N THR A 33 -52.03 -76.21 -42.16
CA THR A 33 -52.65 -76.73 -40.93
C THR A 33 -52.90 -75.65 -39.86
N LEU A 34 -52.03 -74.63 -39.76
CA LEU A 34 -52.22 -73.50 -38.85
C LEU A 34 -53.38 -72.60 -39.29
N CYS A 35 -53.59 -72.49 -40.60
CA CYS A 35 -54.62 -71.64 -41.21
C CYS A 35 -56.01 -72.33 -41.36
N VAL A 36 -56.26 -73.44 -40.67
CA VAL A 36 -57.53 -74.21 -40.71
C VAL A 36 -58.21 -74.22 -39.33
N GLY A 37 -59.54 -74.36 -39.29
CA GLY A 37 -60.32 -74.40 -38.06
C GLY A 37 -60.30 -73.07 -37.28
N THR A 38 -60.25 -73.14 -35.94
CA THR A 38 -60.14 -71.98 -35.05
C THR A 38 -58.84 -71.19 -35.24
N GLY A 39 -57.79 -71.80 -35.80
CA GLY A 39 -56.53 -71.12 -36.13
C GLY A 39 -56.67 -70.09 -37.26
N LYS A 40 -57.63 -70.27 -38.17
CA LYS A 40 -57.81 -69.39 -39.34
C LYS A 40 -58.14 -67.95 -38.96
N SER A 41 -59.04 -67.74 -38.00
CA SER A 41 -59.43 -66.40 -37.54
C SER A 41 -58.32 -65.72 -36.74
N ILE A 42 -57.60 -66.50 -35.92
CA ILE A 42 -56.48 -66.02 -35.10
C ILE A 42 -55.34 -65.52 -35.99
N TRP A 43 -54.87 -66.35 -36.93
CA TRP A 43 -53.76 -65.97 -37.79
C TRP A 43 -54.12 -64.86 -38.75
N LYS A 44 -55.37 -64.81 -39.24
CA LYS A 44 -55.87 -63.70 -40.05
C LYS A 44 -55.82 -62.37 -39.29
N TYR A 45 -56.20 -62.37 -38.01
CA TYR A 45 -56.09 -61.19 -37.15
C TYR A 45 -54.64 -60.78 -36.93
N VAL A 46 -53.75 -61.74 -36.64
CA VAL A 46 -52.32 -61.48 -36.41
C VAL A 46 -51.66 -60.86 -37.65
N THR A 47 -51.88 -61.44 -38.83
CA THR A 47 -51.32 -60.94 -40.10
C THR A 47 -51.89 -59.61 -40.55
N GLN A 48 -53.00 -59.14 -39.98
CA GLN A 48 -53.67 -57.88 -40.37
C GLN A 48 -53.57 -56.76 -39.34
N HIS A 49 -53.22 -57.07 -38.09
CA HIS A 49 -53.26 -56.09 -37.00
C HIS A 49 -51.98 -56.03 -36.16
N VAL A 50 -51.04 -56.97 -36.30
CA VAL A 50 -49.84 -57.04 -35.47
C VAL A 50 -48.59 -56.66 -36.28
N PHE A 51 -48.41 -55.36 -36.54
CA PHE A 51 -47.25 -54.81 -37.28
C PHE A 51 -46.34 -53.91 -36.42
N GLN A 52 -46.75 -53.60 -35.19
CA GLN A 52 -45.99 -52.68 -34.34
C GLN A 52 -44.85 -53.41 -33.63
N GLN A 53 -43.63 -52.87 -33.74
CA GLN A 53 -42.40 -53.45 -33.18
C GLN A 53 -42.49 -53.79 -31.68
N ARG A 54 -43.27 -53.02 -30.91
CA ARG A 54 -43.56 -53.28 -29.48
C ARG A 54 -44.41 -54.55 -29.29
N ASN A 55 -45.47 -54.72 -30.08
CA ASN A 55 -46.36 -55.89 -29.98
C ASN A 55 -45.69 -57.14 -30.53
N VAL A 56 -44.87 -57.01 -31.57
CA VAL A 56 -44.03 -58.10 -32.10
C VAL A 56 -42.98 -58.53 -31.06
N ARG A 57 -42.33 -57.58 -30.34
CA ARG A 57 -41.44 -57.92 -29.21
C ARG A 57 -42.16 -58.64 -28.09
N ILE A 58 -43.38 -58.21 -27.73
CA ILE A 58 -44.18 -58.87 -26.69
C ILE A 58 -44.55 -60.29 -27.13
N MET A 59 -44.98 -60.50 -28.38
CA MET A 59 -45.24 -61.84 -28.90
C MET A 59 -43.98 -62.72 -28.93
N ARG A 60 -42.84 -62.15 -29.36
CA ARG A 60 -41.55 -62.87 -29.36
C ARG A 60 -41.12 -63.25 -27.94
N GLY A 61 -41.29 -62.35 -26.98
CA GLY A 61 -41.07 -62.62 -25.56
C GLY A 61 -42.01 -63.69 -25.01
N ASN A 62 -43.31 -63.60 -25.28
CA ASN A 62 -44.30 -64.58 -24.83
C ASN A 62 -44.03 -65.97 -25.41
N LEU A 63 -43.62 -66.08 -26.68
CA LEU A 63 -43.22 -67.35 -27.31
C LEU A 63 -41.90 -67.89 -26.76
N GLN A 64 -40.96 -67.02 -26.36
CA GLN A 64 -39.73 -67.40 -25.66
C GLN A 64 -39.96 -67.86 -24.21
N TRP A 65 -41.13 -67.58 -23.63
CA TRP A 65 -41.52 -68.00 -22.27
C TRP A 65 -42.15 -69.40 -22.20
N TYR A 66 -42.75 -69.89 -23.30
CA TYR A 66 -43.33 -71.24 -23.38
C TYR A 66 -42.36 -72.45 -23.25
N PRO A 67 -41.01 -72.32 -23.36
CA PRO A 67 -40.09 -73.38 -22.93
C PRO A 67 -40.12 -73.65 -21.42
N PHE A 68 -40.59 -72.69 -20.61
CA PHE A 68 -40.55 -72.76 -19.14
C PHE A 68 -41.88 -73.18 -18.50
N CYS A 69 -43.00 -73.03 -19.21
CA CYS A 69 -44.30 -73.56 -18.82
C CYS A 69 -44.59 -74.81 -19.66
N GLY A 70 -44.32 -75.99 -19.10
CA GLY A 70 -44.33 -77.30 -19.78
C GLY A 70 -45.65 -77.73 -20.43
N VAL A 71 -46.07 -77.06 -21.50
CA VAL A 71 -47.20 -77.44 -22.35
C VAL A 71 -46.77 -77.35 -23.82
N SER A 72 -46.64 -78.54 -24.43
CA SER A 72 -46.52 -78.82 -25.87
C SER A 72 -45.20 -78.46 -26.59
N VAL A 73 -44.29 -79.44 -26.60
CA VAL A 73 -42.98 -79.49 -27.27
C VAL A 73 -43.04 -79.38 -28.81
N LYS A 74 -44.21 -79.32 -29.45
CA LYS A 74 -44.33 -79.36 -30.92
C LYS A 74 -44.15 -78.02 -31.65
N ALA A 75 -44.33 -76.87 -30.99
CA ALA A 75 -44.14 -75.56 -31.64
C ALA A 75 -42.71 -75.00 -31.49
N MET A 76 -41.94 -75.50 -30.53
CA MET A 76 -40.58 -75.02 -30.22
C MET A 76 -39.51 -75.49 -31.21
N PHE A 77 -39.76 -76.61 -31.91
CA PHE A 77 -38.87 -77.13 -32.98
C PHE A 77 -38.82 -76.23 -34.23
N VAL A 78 -39.69 -75.23 -34.34
CA VAL A 78 -39.85 -74.43 -35.56
C VAL A 78 -39.16 -73.05 -35.49
N PHE A 79 -39.07 -72.42 -34.30
CA PHE A 79 -38.64 -71.00 -34.21
C PHE A 79 -37.23 -70.79 -33.65
N THR A 80 -36.64 -71.79 -32.99
CA THR A 80 -35.21 -71.78 -32.69
C THR A 80 -34.50 -72.46 -33.85
N GLY A 81 -34.17 -71.68 -34.87
CA GLY A 81 -33.44 -72.19 -36.02
C GLY A 81 -32.14 -72.85 -35.60
N VAL A 82 -32.18 -74.17 -35.46
CA VAL A 82 -31.01 -75.03 -35.41
C VAL A 82 -30.96 -75.72 -36.76
N GLN A 83 -30.10 -75.16 -37.60
CA GLN A 83 -29.52 -75.86 -38.73
C GLN A 83 -28.61 -76.95 -38.12
N SER A 84 -29.18 -78.09 -37.79
CA SER A 84 -28.42 -79.30 -37.45
C SER A 84 -29.11 -80.57 -37.94
N CYS A 85 -29.72 -80.50 -39.12
CA CYS A 85 -30.13 -81.67 -39.90
C CYS A 85 -29.54 -81.58 -41.31
N GLN A 86 -28.23 -81.32 -41.40
CA GLN A 86 -27.39 -81.54 -42.57
C GLN A 86 -25.91 -81.45 -42.14
N ALA A 87 -25.54 -82.33 -41.20
CA ALA A 87 -24.15 -82.66 -40.91
C ALA A 87 -24.11 -84.08 -40.33
N GLU A 88 -24.82 -85.01 -40.97
CA GLU A 88 -24.42 -86.41 -40.93
C GLU A 88 -23.07 -86.50 -41.64
N GLY A 89 -21.99 -86.30 -40.89
CA GLY A 89 -20.62 -86.32 -41.43
C GLY A 89 -19.59 -85.45 -40.72
N GLN A 90 -19.97 -84.58 -39.78
CA GLN A 90 -19.00 -84.03 -38.82
C GLN A 90 -19.16 -84.76 -37.50
N SER A 91 -18.26 -85.73 -37.27
CA SER A 91 -18.11 -86.42 -35.99
C SER A 91 -18.21 -85.41 -34.84
N GLU A 92 -18.85 -85.77 -33.73
CA GLU A 92 -18.87 -84.96 -32.50
C GLU A 92 -17.47 -84.44 -32.11
N ALA A 93 -16.42 -85.18 -32.52
CA ALA A 93 -15.04 -84.77 -32.40
C ALA A 93 -14.71 -83.42 -33.10
N ALA A 94 -15.28 -83.12 -34.26
CA ALA A 94 -15.06 -81.86 -34.97
C ALA A 94 -15.69 -80.66 -34.24
N ARG A 95 -16.91 -80.83 -33.70
CA ARG A 95 -17.56 -79.79 -32.86
C ARG A 95 -16.82 -79.58 -31.54
N ARG A 96 -16.34 -80.66 -30.91
CA ARG A 96 -15.50 -80.57 -29.71
C ARG A 96 -14.19 -79.83 -30.00
N LYS A 97 -13.54 -80.10 -31.14
CA LYS A 97 -12.33 -79.37 -31.56
C LYS A 97 -12.59 -77.87 -31.80
N ASP A 98 -13.70 -77.50 -32.43
CA ASP A 98 -14.05 -76.09 -32.67
C ASP A 98 -14.34 -75.33 -31.36
N LEU A 99 -15.12 -75.94 -30.44
CA LEU A 99 -15.35 -75.38 -29.11
C LEU A 99 -14.06 -75.27 -28.31
N GLN A 100 -13.18 -76.26 -28.40
CA GLN A 100 -11.90 -76.24 -27.71
C GLN A 100 -10.98 -75.14 -28.25
N LYS A 101 -11.00 -74.89 -29.57
CA LYS A 101 -10.29 -73.76 -30.18
C LYS A 101 -10.85 -72.41 -29.70
N LYS A 102 -12.17 -72.27 -29.60
CA LYS A 102 -12.82 -71.05 -29.07
C LYS A 102 -12.53 -70.83 -27.58
N ILE A 103 -12.52 -71.89 -26.79
CA ILE A 103 -12.14 -71.83 -25.37
C ILE A 103 -10.69 -71.36 -25.24
N GLU A 104 -9.78 -71.88 -26.07
CA GLU A 104 -8.37 -71.48 -26.02
C GLU A 104 -8.18 -70.03 -26.46
N GLN A 105 -8.87 -69.60 -27.52
CA GLN A 105 -8.87 -68.19 -27.93
C GLN A 105 -9.39 -67.26 -26.82
N LEU A 106 -10.49 -67.61 -26.14
CA LEU A 106 -11.00 -66.80 -25.03
C LEU A 106 -10.05 -66.76 -23.83
N LYS A 107 -9.32 -67.85 -23.55
CA LYS A 107 -8.29 -67.85 -22.51
C LYS A 107 -7.12 -66.92 -22.87
N GLU A 108 -6.69 -66.93 -24.12
CA GLU A 108 -5.65 -66.01 -24.61
C GLU A 108 -6.12 -64.56 -24.49
N GLU A 109 -7.36 -64.26 -24.90
CA GLU A 109 -7.97 -62.92 -24.76
C GLU A 109 -8.08 -62.48 -23.29
N ILE A 110 -8.51 -63.38 -22.39
CA ILE A 110 -8.55 -63.10 -20.94
C ILE A 110 -7.14 -62.83 -20.40
N SER A 111 -6.16 -63.66 -20.75
CA SER A 111 -4.77 -63.46 -20.30
C SER A 111 -4.18 -62.14 -20.82
N HIS A 112 -4.55 -61.74 -22.03
CA HIS A 112 -4.15 -60.46 -22.59
C HIS A 112 -4.78 -59.30 -21.83
N LEU A 113 -6.08 -59.36 -21.54
CA LEU A 113 -6.78 -58.36 -20.75
C LEU A 113 -6.24 -58.27 -19.32
N ASP A 114 -5.95 -59.40 -18.67
CA ASP A 114 -5.33 -59.43 -17.34
C ASP A 114 -3.94 -58.76 -17.35
N SER A 115 -3.15 -58.98 -18.40
CA SER A 115 -1.86 -58.32 -18.56
C SER A 115 -1.99 -56.81 -18.76
N GLN A 116 -2.98 -56.35 -19.55
CA GLN A 116 -3.27 -54.93 -19.72
C GLN A 116 -3.79 -54.30 -18.42
N MET A 117 -4.64 -55.01 -17.67
CA MET A 117 -5.10 -54.58 -16.35
C MET A 117 -3.92 -54.41 -15.39
N SER A 118 -3.01 -55.39 -15.31
CA SER A 118 -1.84 -55.29 -14.45
C SER A 118 -0.94 -54.10 -14.79
N VAL A 119 -0.68 -53.84 -16.08
CA VAL A 119 0.12 -52.69 -16.52
C VAL A 119 -0.57 -51.36 -16.18
N THR A 120 -1.88 -51.27 -16.39
CA THR A 120 -2.64 -50.06 -16.06
C THR A 120 -2.75 -49.83 -14.55
N GLU A 121 -2.87 -50.88 -13.74
CA GLU A 121 -2.82 -50.80 -12.28
C GLU A 121 -1.47 -50.28 -11.77
N GLU A 122 -0.36 -50.76 -12.35
CA GLU A 122 0.98 -50.28 -11.99
C GLU A 122 1.16 -48.80 -12.39
N GLN A 123 0.72 -48.41 -13.58
CA GLN A 123 0.71 -47.01 -14.02
C GLN A 123 -0.13 -46.12 -13.09
N MET A 124 -1.31 -46.58 -12.68
CA MET A 124 -2.16 -45.86 -11.72
C MET A 124 -1.49 -45.73 -10.34
N ALA A 125 -0.82 -46.79 -9.86
CA ALA A 125 -0.09 -46.76 -8.58
C ALA A 125 1.10 -45.77 -8.62
N THR A 126 1.82 -45.70 -9.74
CA THR A 126 2.91 -44.72 -9.91
C THR A 126 2.39 -43.29 -9.97
N GLN A 127 1.28 -43.06 -10.69
CA GLN A 127 0.62 -41.75 -10.73
C GLN A 127 0.11 -41.34 -9.34
N GLU A 128 -0.57 -42.21 -8.61
CA GLU A 128 -1.04 -41.94 -7.24
C GLU A 128 0.10 -41.61 -6.28
N SER A 129 1.22 -42.34 -6.40
CA SER A 129 2.45 -42.07 -5.64
C SER A 129 3.10 -40.74 -6.02
N SER A 130 2.99 -40.31 -7.27
CA SER A 130 3.46 -38.99 -7.71
C SER A 130 2.56 -37.86 -7.18
N ILE A 131 1.24 -38.06 -7.23
CA ILE A 131 0.23 -37.12 -6.74
C ILE A 131 0.36 -36.94 -5.23
N SER A 132 0.59 -38.01 -4.48
CA SER A 132 0.80 -37.93 -3.03
C SER A 132 2.07 -37.14 -2.67
N ARG A 133 3.14 -37.28 -3.46
CA ARG A 133 4.37 -36.50 -3.27
C ARG A 133 4.15 -35.01 -3.57
N THR A 134 3.44 -34.67 -4.64
CA THR A 134 3.16 -33.26 -4.96
C THR A 134 2.22 -32.62 -3.93
N TRP A 135 1.20 -33.35 -3.45
CA TRP A 135 0.34 -32.86 -2.36
C TRP A 135 1.12 -32.60 -1.07
N ALA A 136 2.04 -33.50 -0.69
CA ALA A 136 2.89 -33.29 0.48
C ALA A 136 3.78 -32.03 0.33
N GLN A 137 4.30 -31.76 -0.87
CA GLN A 137 5.07 -30.54 -1.16
C GLN A 137 4.21 -29.28 -1.10
N VAL A 138 2.97 -29.33 -1.62
CA VAL A 138 2.03 -28.21 -1.56
C VAL A 138 1.65 -27.89 -0.11
N GLU A 139 1.35 -28.90 0.69
CA GLU A 139 1.00 -28.72 2.11
C GLU A 139 2.19 -28.16 2.92
N ASP A 140 3.41 -28.66 2.66
CA ASP A 140 4.64 -28.15 3.27
C ASP A 140 4.93 -26.70 2.82
N GLY A 141 4.64 -26.36 1.56
CA GLY A 141 4.70 -24.99 1.03
C GLY A 141 3.73 -24.04 1.73
N GLN A 142 2.47 -24.43 1.88
CA GLN A 142 1.44 -23.64 2.59
C GLN A 142 1.83 -23.38 4.06
N ARG A 143 2.39 -24.39 4.74
CA ARG A 143 2.88 -24.22 6.12
C ARG A 143 4.06 -23.26 6.21
N ARG A 144 5.01 -23.30 5.25
CA ARG A 144 6.11 -22.32 5.17
C ARG A 144 5.61 -20.91 4.90
N GLU A 145 4.61 -20.77 4.04
CA GLU A 145 4.00 -19.47 3.73
C GLU A 145 3.41 -18.83 5.00
N LEU A 146 2.68 -19.60 5.81
CA LEU A 146 2.13 -19.11 7.08
C LEU A 146 3.23 -18.61 8.03
N LEU A 147 4.35 -19.32 8.14
CA LEU A 147 5.50 -18.90 8.96
C LEU A 147 6.13 -17.61 8.41
N LEU A 148 6.27 -17.49 7.09
CA LEU A 148 6.77 -16.29 6.43
C LEU A 148 5.83 -15.10 6.64
N GLN A 149 4.51 -15.31 6.57
CA GLN A 149 3.51 -14.28 6.86
C GLN A 149 3.61 -13.82 8.31
N ALA A 150 3.74 -14.74 9.28
CA ALA A 150 3.93 -14.39 10.68
C ALA A 150 5.24 -13.61 10.91
N PHE A 151 6.34 -14.03 10.27
CA PHE A 151 7.60 -13.30 10.31
C PHE A 151 7.46 -11.89 9.73
N ARG A 152 6.81 -11.75 8.57
CA ARG A 152 6.52 -10.46 7.94
C ARG A 152 5.72 -9.54 8.87
N GLN A 153 4.68 -10.05 9.51
CA GLN A 153 3.88 -9.26 10.46
C GLN A 153 4.72 -8.77 11.63
N ARG A 154 5.57 -9.62 12.19
CA ARG A 154 6.51 -9.21 13.25
C ARG A 154 7.46 -8.11 12.78
N CYS A 155 8.02 -8.22 11.57
CA CYS A 155 8.87 -7.18 11.01
C CYS A 155 8.11 -5.86 10.84
N ILE A 156 6.86 -5.89 10.38
CA ILE A 156 6.01 -4.69 10.27
C ILE A 156 5.81 -4.05 11.64
N SER A 157 5.49 -4.84 12.67
CA SER A 157 5.36 -4.33 14.04
C SER A 157 6.66 -3.69 14.53
N SER A 158 7.80 -4.36 14.40
CA SER A 158 9.09 -3.79 14.81
C SER A 158 9.46 -2.52 14.03
N CYS A 159 9.17 -2.45 12.73
CA CYS A 159 9.37 -1.23 11.95
C CYS A 159 8.48 -0.09 12.44
N LYS A 160 7.27 -0.39 12.89
CA LYS A 160 6.36 0.61 13.47
C LYS A 160 6.92 1.13 14.80
N ASP A 161 7.36 0.23 15.68
CA ASP A 161 7.97 0.60 16.97
C ASP A 161 9.20 1.51 16.74
N LEU A 162 10.08 1.13 15.80
CA LEU A 162 11.22 1.95 15.39
C LEU A 162 10.81 3.32 14.80
N SER A 163 9.74 3.36 14.01
CA SER A 163 9.23 4.61 13.45
C SER A 163 8.69 5.54 14.54
N ASP A 164 7.99 4.98 15.52
CA ASP A 164 7.47 5.73 16.67
C ASP A 164 8.63 6.29 17.51
N ASP A 165 9.68 5.50 17.74
CA ASP A 165 10.92 5.94 18.40
C ASP A 165 11.62 7.07 17.64
N VAL A 166 11.77 6.93 16.31
CA VAL A 166 12.36 7.98 15.45
C VAL A 166 11.54 9.27 15.52
N GLN A 167 10.22 9.16 15.54
CA GLN A 167 9.34 10.33 15.68
C GLN A 167 9.51 11.01 17.04
N GLN A 168 9.59 10.25 18.15
CA GLN A 168 9.86 10.80 19.48
C GLN A 168 11.22 11.51 19.54
N ILE A 169 12.27 10.88 19.00
CA ILE A 169 13.60 11.48 18.92
C ILE A 169 13.56 12.76 18.09
N SER A 170 12.88 12.76 16.94
CA SER A 170 12.75 13.96 16.10
C SER A 170 12.07 15.12 16.82
N VAL A 171 11.00 14.85 17.58
CA VAL A 171 10.32 15.88 18.38
C VAL A 171 11.26 16.43 19.44
N HIS A 172 12.01 15.56 20.12
CA HIS A 172 12.99 15.97 21.12
C HIS A 172 14.13 16.79 20.51
N CYS A 173 14.68 16.38 19.36
CA CYS A 173 15.68 17.14 18.63
C CYS A 173 15.17 18.53 18.23
N GLN A 174 13.94 18.65 17.74
CA GLN A 174 13.33 19.94 17.42
C GLN A 174 13.19 20.85 18.65
N ALA A 175 12.79 20.28 19.80
CA ALA A 175 12.72 21.04 21.05
C ALA A 175 14.11 21.53 21.49
N LEU A 176 15.13 20.67 21.39
CA LEU A 176 16.52 21.03 21.68
C LEU A 176 17.08 22.08 20.71
N GLU A 177 16.80 21.97 19.41
CA GLU A 177 17.18 22.99 18.42
C GLU A 177 16.52 24.34 18.71
N GLN A 178 15.23 24.35 19.08
CA GLN A 178 14.55 25.56 19.50
C GLN A 178 15.18 26.15 20.77
N MET A 179 15.54 25.30 21.73
CA MET A 179 16.24 25.72 22.95
C MET A 179 17.62 26.30 22.64
N ALA A 180 18.38 25.69 21.74
CA ALA A 180 19.68 26.18 21.29
C ALA A 180 19.55 27.56 20.62
N ARG A 181 18.58 27.74 19.70
CA ARG A 181 18.30 29.04 19.07
C ARG A 181 17.91 30.10 20.10
N LYS A 182 17.10 29.74 21.10
CA LYS A 182 16.76 30.67 22.19
C LYS A 182 18.01 31.06 22.98
N ALA A 183 18.92 30.13 23.23
CA ALA A 183 20.14 30.37 24.02
C ALA A 183 21.15 31.33 23.35
N GLU A 184 21.10 31.46 22.02
CA GLU A 184 21.94 32.42 21.26
C GLU A 184 21.48 33.88 21.41
N ILE A 185 20.23 34.12 21.85
CA ILE A 185 19.69 35.46 22.03
C ILE A 185 20.07 35.98 23.41
N GLU A 186 20.92 37.00 23.47
CA GLU A 186 21.30 37.64 24.73
C GLU A 186 20.08 38.34 25.37
N VAL A 187 19.66 37.85 26.55
CA VAL A 187 18.48 38.37 27.26
C VAL A 187 18.87 39.54 28.16
N LEU A 188 18.37 40.72 27.83
CA LEU A 188 18.41 41.90 28.70
C LEU A 188 17.22 41.84 29.67
N PHE A 189 17.52 41.83 30.97
CA PHE A 189 16.50 41.78 32.01
C PHE A 189 15.99 43.20 32.34
N ASP A 190 14.70 43.46 32.05
CA ASP A 190 13.93 44.64 32.46
C ASP A 190 12.77 44.17 33.37
N LYS A 191 11.98 45.09 33.94
CA LYS A 191 10.94 44.80 34.95
C LYS A 191 9.97 43.65 34.57
N SER A 192 9.78 43.36 33.28
CA SER A 192 8.84 42.39 32.72
C SER A 192 9.43 41.05 32.23
N SER A 193 10.74 40.92 31.98
CA SER A 193 11.31 39.75 31.27
C SER A 193 11.70 38.56 32.17
N SER A 194 11.60 38.70 33.49
CA SER A 194 11.90 37.63 34.47
C SER A 194 10.65 37.09 35.20
N ARG A 195 9.46 37.24 34.61
CA ARG A 195 8.18 37.04 35.31
C ARG A 195 7.99 35.61 35.82
N ASP A 196 8.15 34.60 34.96
CA ASP A 196 7.90 33.19 35.32
C ASP A 196 8.87 32.69 36.40
N VAL A 197 10.15 33.05 36.29
CA VAL A 197 11.19 32.68 37.28
C VAL A 197 10.95 33.41 38.61
N ARG A 198 10.48 34.67 38.56
CA ARG A 198 10.13 35.44 39.76
C ARG A 198 8.90 34.85 40.46
N GLU A 199 7.84 34.57 39.72
CA GLU A 199 6.61 33.95 40.25
C GLU A 199 6.94 32.61 40.94
N LEU A 200 7.79 31.75 40.35
CA LEU A 200 8.23 30.51 41.00
C LEU A 200 9.09 30.72 42.26
N CYS A 201 9.89 31.78 42.31
CA CYS A 201 10.66 32.14 43.50
C CYS A 201 9.74 32.65 44.60
N ASP A 202 8.76 33.49 44.25
CA ASP A 202 7.77 34.05 45.17
C ASP A 202 6.86 32.95 45.72
N ASP A 203 6.38 32.02 44.88
CA ASP A 203 5.62 30.84 45.29
C ASP A 203 6.39 29.99 46.29
N ARG A 204 7.70 29.83 46.08
CA ARG A 204 8.56 29.10 47.02
C ARG A 204 8.70 29.84 48.35
N VAL A 205 8.87 31.16 48.32
CA VAL A 205 8.93 32.00 49.53
C VAL A 205 7.62 31.96 50.29
N HIS A 206 6.48 32.11 49.60
CA HIS A 206 5.15 32.01 50.18
C HIS A 206 4.90 30.62 50.80
N PHE A 207 5.35 29.55 50.14
CA PHE A 207 5.31 28.21 50.70
C PHE A 207 6.10 28.14 52.02
N TYR A 208 7.33 28.64 52.07
CA TYR A 208 8.12 28.66 53.31
C TYR A 208 7.53 29.56 54.41
N GLN A 209 6.99 30.73 54.06
CA GLN A 209 6.28 31.61 55.00
C GLN A 209 5.06 30.91 55.59
N SER A 210 4.27 30.21 54.77
CA SER A 210 3.11 29.44 55.24
C SER A 210 3.49 28.33 56.22
N LEU A 211 4.70 27.74 56.07
CA LEU A 211 5.24 26.76 57.02
C LEU A 211 5.69 27.43 58.32
N GLN A 212 6.37 28.58 58.23
CA GLN A 212 6.88 29.32 59.38
C GLN A 212 5.76 29.89 60.25
N GLU A 213 4.72 30.46 59.62
CA GLU A 213 3.51 30.97 60.31
C GLU A 213 2.73 29.87 61.02
N CYS A 214 2.77 28.62 60.52
CA CYS A 214 2.20 27.46 61.20
C CYS A 214 2.99 27.03 62.45
N GLU A 215 4.29 27.35 62.53
CA GLU A 215 5.17 26.98 63.65
C GLU A 215 5.29 28.10 64.71
N SER A 216 5.24 29.36 64.29
CA SER A 216 5.23 30.52 65.19
C SER A 216 3.83 30.73 65.77
N LYS A 217 3.62 30.33 67.03
CA LYS A 217 2.36 30.54 67.78
C LYS A 217 2.10 32.00 68.14
N THR A 218 2.12 32.92 67.19
CA THR A 218 1.72 34.31 67.41
C THR A 218 0.20 34.38 67.27
N GLN A 219 -0.47 34.54 68.41
CA GLN A 219 -1.92 34.51 68.51
C GLN A 219 -2.57 35.58 67.60
N HIS A 220 -3.67 35.19 66.95
CA HIS A 220 -4.64 36.02 66.21
C HIS A 220 -4.48 36.19 64.69
N SER A 221 -4.09 35.17 63.94
CA SER A 221 -4.55 35.07 62.54
C SER A 221 -5.25 33.74 62.29
N ALA A 222 -6.44 33.82 61.69
CA ALA A 222 -7.23 32.67 61.23
C ALA A 222 -6.66 32.11 59.90
N ALA A 223 -5.33 31.95 59.82
CA ALA A 223 -4.68 31.42 58.63
C ALA A 223 -4.76 29.88 58.67
N THR A 224 -5.45 29.33 57.68
CA THR A 224 -5.68 27.91 57.42
C THR A 224 -4.41 27.06 57.51
N HIS A 225 -4.31 26.24 58.56
CA HIS A 225 -3.21 25.29 58.73
C HIS A 225 -3.27 24.20 57.65
N MET A 226 -2.31 24.20 56.70
CA MET A 226 -2.29 23.22 55.61
C MET A 226 -2.02 21.80 56.13
N THR A 227 -2.78 20.82 55.63
CA THR A 227 -2.55 19.40 55.91
C THR A 227 -1.30 18.89 55.20
N ARG A 228 -0.78 17.73 55.63
CA ARG A 228 0.44 17.13 55.06
C ARG A 228 0.27 16.80 53.57
N GLU A 229 -0.91 16.35 53.18
CA GLU A 229 -1.27 16.01 51.81
C GLU A 229 -1.30 17.27 50.93
N GLN A 230 -1.87 18.37 51.44
CA GLN A 230 -1.88 19.66 50.74
C GLN A 230 -0.46 20.21 50.54
N ARG A 231 0.41 20.14 51.56
CA ARG A 231 1.82 20.53 51.42
C ARG A 231 2.54 19.72 50.35
N THR A 232 2.28 18.41 50.32
CA THR A 232 2.89 17.51 49.33
C THR A 232 2.40 17.85 47.92
N ALA A 233 1.11 18.16 47.75
CA ALA A 233 0.54 18.57 46.47
C ALA A 233 1.10 19.91 45.97
N VAL A 234 1.22 20.92 46.85
CA VAL A 234 1.82 22.22 46.51
C VAL A 234 3.29 22.06 46.10
N PHE A 235 4.04 21.22 46.81
CA PHE A 235 5.43 20.93 46.45
C PHE A 235 5.56 20.20 45.10
N GLN A 236 4.70 19.23 44.81
CA GLN A 236 4.67 18.53 43.51
C GLN A 236 4.26 19.46 42.36
N TYR A 237 3.30 20.36 42.60
CA TYR A 237 2.92 21.40 41.65
C TYR A 237 4.10 22.34 41.35
N TRP A 238 4.79 22.82 42.38
CA TRP A 238 5.96 23.67 42.23
C TRP A 238 7.09 22.95 41.46
N LEU A 239 7.36 21.68 41.77
CA LEU A 239 8.35 20.87 41.03
C LEU A 239 8.00 20.76 39.54
N SER A 240 6.74 20.45 39.22
CA SER A 240 6.26 20.38 37.84
C SER A 240 6.38 21.72 37.11
N ALA A 241 6.09 22.83 37.80
CA ALA A 241 6.23 24.16 37.23
C ALA A 241 7.71 24.56 37.01
N VAL A 242 8.62 24.14 37.90
CA VAL A 242 10.07 24.28 37.71
C VAL A 242 10.57 23.45 36.53
N GLU A 243 10.15 22.18 36.41
CA GLU A 243 10.47 21.33 35.27
C GLU A 243 9.98 21.93 33.95
N ASN A 244 8.78 22.54 33.95
CA ASN A 244 8.25 23.23 32.79
C ASN A 244 9.09 24.46 32.40
N VAL A 245 9.51 25.28 33.37
CA VAL A 245 10.38 26.45 33.09
C VAL A 245 11.74 26.01 32.58
N LEU A 246 12.35 24.98 33.17
CA LEU A 246 13.63 24.40 32.71
C LEU A 246 13.50 23.72 31.33
N GLY A 247 12.34 23.18 30.99
CA GLY A 247 12.05 22.63 29.67
C GLY A 247 11.76 23.69 28.60
N THR A 248 11.27 24.87 29.00
CA THR A 248 10.83 25.93 28.08
C THR A 248 11.94 26.94 27.76
N TYR A 249 12.85 27.18 28.71
CA TYR A 249 13.88 28.19 28.63
C TYR A 249 15.30 27.61 28.74
N PRO A 250 16.29 28.18 28.03
CA PRO A 250 17.69 27.80 28.15
C PRO A 250 18.23 27.92 29.60
N PRO A 251 19.07 26.99 30.07
CA PRO A 251 19.62 27.02 31.42
C PRO A 251 20.37 28.32 31.75
N ASN A 252 21.14 28.85 30.80
CA ASN A 252 21.84 30.14 30.95
C ASN A 252 20.84 31.29 31.18
N HIS A 253 19.69 31.31 30.51
CA HIS A 253 18.69 32.37 30.69
C HIS A 253 18.03 32.28 32.06
N VAL A 254 17.72 31.06 32.54
CA VAL A 254 17.17 30.85 33.88
C VAL A 254 18.18 31.27 34.95
N LEU A 255 19.47 30.91 34.78
CA LEU A 255 20.54 31.32 35.70
C LEU A 255 20.73 32.83 35.72
N SER A 256 20.75 33.49 34.56
CA SER A 256 20.87 34.94 34.48
C SER A 256 19.66 35.64 35.09
N ALA A 257 18.44 35.09 34.93
CA ALA A 257 17.24 35.60 35.58
C ALA A 257 17.34 35.50 37.11
N LEU A 258 17.79 34.35 37.63
CA LEU A 258 18.02 34.15 39.07
C LEU A 258 19.10 35.09 39.61
N GLN A 259 20.21 35.26 38.87
CA GLN A 259 21.28 36.18 39.24
C GLN A 259 20.78 37.63 39.26
N TYR A 260 19.99 38.04 38.27
CA TYR A 260 19.37 39.36 38.23
C TYR A 260 18.43 39.57 39.42
N LEU A 261 17.53 38.62 39.70
CA LEU A 261 16.63 38.68 40.86
C LEU A 261 17.41 38.77 42.18
N ALA A 262 18.43 37.94 42.37
CA ALA A 262 19.28 37.97 43.55
C ALA A 262 19.99 39.34 43.71
N SER A 263 20.55 39.88 42.63
CA SER A 263 21.19 41.20 42.65
C SER A 263 20.22 42.34 42.96
N ARG A 264 18.97 42.23 42.48
CA ARG A 264 17.90 43.19 42.77
C ARG A 264 17.49 43.14 44.23
N GLU A 265 17.22 41.94 44.77
CA GLU A 265 16.85 41.80 46.18
C GLU A 265 18.00 42.20 47.10
N GLN A 266 19.25 41.95 46.71
CA GLN A 266 20.42 42.47 47.40
C GLN A 266 20.44 44.01 47.42
N LYS A 267 20.22 44.67 46.28
CA LYS A 267 20.13 46.15 46.24
C LYS A 267 18.98 46.68 47.09
N VAL A 268 17.80 46.05 47.05
CA VAL A 268 16.66 46.45 47.89
C VAL A 268 17.00 46.28 49.38
N LEU A 269 17.74 45.23 49.74
CA LEU A 269 18.21 45.03 51.11
C LEU A 269 19.25 46.07 51.50
N GLU A 270 20.24 46.35 50.65
CA GLU A 270 21.25 47.40 50.85
C GLU A 270 20.62 48.80 50.95
N GLU A 271 19.64 49.11 50.11
CA GLU A 271 18.83 50.33 50.18
C GLU A 271 18.09 50.42 51.52
N LYS A 272 17.41 49.34 51.94
CA LYS A 272 16.75 49.28 53.25
C LYS A 272 17.74 49.46 54.39
N LEU A 273 18.89 48.80 54.35
CA LEU A 273 19.98 48.93 55.33
C LEU A 273 20.62 50.33 55.33
N SER A 274 20.69 51.00 54.18
CA SER A 274 21.20 52.38 54.06
C SER A 274 20.17 53.44 54.45
N SER A 275 18.88 53.13 54.29
CA SER A 275 17.75 53.96 54.75
C SER A 275 17.46 53.78 56.24
N LEU A 276 17.98 52.71 56.84
CA LEU A 276 17.96 52.45 58.27
C LEU A 276 18.93 53.42 58.95
N ASP A 277 18.42 54.61 59.22
CA ASP A 277 19.10 55.61 60.02
C ASP A 277 18.61 55.46 61.46
N VAL A 278 19.31 54.62 62.24
CA VAL A 278 19.01 54.37 63.66
C VAL A 278 18.95 55.70 64.44
N THR A 279 19.78 56.67 64.06
CA THR A 279 19.74 58.02 64.61
C THR A 279 18.48 58.79 64.20
N ARG A 280 18.03 58.69 62.94
CA ARG A 280 16.82 59.37 62.48
C ARG A 280 15.53 58.78 63.02
N ASP A 281 15.45 57.46 63.16
CA ASP A 281 14.32 56.78 63.80
C ASP A 281 14.22 57.13 65.29
N VAL A 282 15.36 57.39 65.95
CA VAL A 282 15.42 57.92 67.32
C VAL A 282 15.08 59.42 67.37
N THR A 283 15.47 60.22 66.37
CA THR A 283 15.09 61.65 66.28
C THR A 283 13.66 61.89 65.78
N ALA A 284 13.05 60.96 65.03
CA ALA A 284 11.63 61.00 64.65
C ALA A 284 10.72 60.84 65.87
N LEU A 285 11.25 60.27 66.96
CA LEU A 285 10.65 60.28 68.29
C LEU A 285 10.98 61.54 69.11
N GLN A 286 11.62 62.55 68.50
CA GLN A 286 12.09 63.81 69.11
C GLN A 286 13.17 63.63 70.20
N PHE A 287 14.13 62.73 69.97
CA PHE A 287 15.26 62.55 70.88
C PHE A 287 16.60 62.41 70.16
N ARG A 288 17.68 62.86 70.80
CA ARG A 288 19.09 62.66 70.42
C ARG A 288 19.75 61.74 71.46
N TYR A 289 20.36 60.65 71.01
CA TYR A 289 21.05 59.69 71.89
C TYR A 289 22.50 60.11 72.13
N GLU A 290 22.84 60.41 73.38
CA GLU A 290 24.19 60.81 73.81
C GLU A 290 24.50 60.14 75.17
N SER A 291 25.50 59.25 75.21
CA SER A 291 25.98 58.57 76.46
C SER A 291 24.84 57.99 77.32
N ASP A 292 24.15 56.99 76.77
CA ASP A 292 23.04 56.22 77.37
C ASP A 292 21.74 56.98 77.69
N HIS A 293 21.61 58.26 77.35
CA HIS A 293 20.36 59.03 77.55
C HIS A 293 19.92 59.83 76.32
N LEU A 294 18.59 60.03 76.22
CA LEU A 294 17.88 60.64 75.08
C LEU A 294 17.47 62.09 75.40
N LEU A 295 17.82 63.07 74.56
CA LEU A 295 17.57 64.51 74.75
C LEU A 295 16.81 65.17 73.57
N ASP A 296 15.79 65.97 73.85
CA ASP A 296 14.88 66.61 72.88
C ASP A 296 15.36 68.01 72.45
N MET A 297 15.31 68.31 71.14
CA MET A 297 15.73 69.59 70.57
C MET A 297 14.91 69.98 69.33
N SER A 298 14.03 70.98 69.46
CA SER A 298 13.34 71.64 68.34
C SER A 298 13.36 73.17 68.48
N ALA A 299 14.01 73.89 67.55
CA ALA A 299 13.52 75.10 66.84
C ALA A 299 14.64 75.97 66.20
N GLU A 300 14.24 76.70 65.13
CA GLU A 300 14.82 77.91 64.47
C GLU A 300 15.85 77.74 63.33
N GLU A 301 15.85 78.46 62.18
CA GLU A 301 14.93 79.37 61.46
C GLU A 301 15.46 79.70 60.01
N GLU A 302 14.55 80.18 59.16
CA GLU A 302 14.52 80.92 57.85
C GLU A 302 15.78 81.43 57.07
N ASN A 303 15.68 81.49 55.71
CA ASN A 303 15.61 82.73 54.89
C ASN A 303 15.72 82.55 53.34
N GLU A 304 15.10 83.49 52.60
CA GLU A 304 14.71 83.50 51.17
C GLU A 304 15.74 84.10 50.15
N LEU A 305 15.64 83.64 48.87
CA LEU A 305 15.69 84.28 47.50
C LEU A 305 16.56 85.55 47.19
N PRO A 306 17.06 85.84 45.92
CA PRO A 306 16.25 86.06 44.68
C PRO A 306 16.92 85.91 43.26
N PRO A 307 16.18 86.18 42.13
CA PRO A 307 16.64 86.19 40.72
C PRO A 307 16.62 87.57 40.01
N VAL A 308 17.33 87.75 38.88
CA VAL A 308 17.34 89.00 38.08
C VAL A 308 17.45 88.75 36.55
N LYS A 309 16.28 88.73 35.90
CA LYS A 309 16.02 88.74 34.45
C LYS A 309 16.01 90.17 33.91
N THR A 310 17.00 90.98 34.29
CA THR A 310 17.14 92.38 33.85
C THR A 310 18.60 92.71 33.54
N LEU A 311 19.12 92.03 32.51
CA LEU A 311 20.29 92.49 31.76
C LEU A 311 19.98 92.38 30.26
N LEU A 312 18.96 93.14 29.85
CA LEU A 312 19.02 94.02 28.69
C LEU A 312 19.60 93.39 27.41
N GLU A 313 18.79 92.50 26.84
CA GLU A 313 18.74 92.27 25.40
C GLU A 313 18.32 93.58 24.70
N ALA A 314 19.33 94.35 24.31
CA ALA A 314 19.21 95.61 23.59
C ALA A 314 19.08 95.35 22.08
N ALA A 315 17.84 95.47 21.61
CA ALA A 315 17.43 96.16 20.39
C ALA A 315 18.40 96.18 19.19
N TRP A 316 18.04 95.37 18.20
CA TRP A 316 18.01 95.79 16.79
C TRP A 316 17.54 97.24 16.61
N GLU A 317 18.24 98.01 15.76
CA GLU A 317 17.68 98.95 14.76
C GLU A 317 18.81 99.79 14.13
N GLU A 318 19.38 99.36 12.98
CA GLU A 318 19.89 100.27 11.92
C GLU A 318 20.39 99.48 10.69
N VAL A 319 19.47 99.26 9.74
CA VAL A 319 19.77 98.71 8.39
C VAL A 319 19.45 99.71 7.27
N GLU A 320 18.77 100.83 7.51
CA GLU A 320 17.85 101.32 6.47
C GLU A 320 18.12 102.73 5.90
N GLN A 321 19.36 103.11 5.53
CA GLN A 321 19.56 104.47 4.95
C GLN A 321 20.55 104.73 3.81
N ASN A 322 21.33 103.79 3.26
CA ASN A 322 22.36 104.13 2.25
C ASN A 322 22.21 103.50 0.85
N LEU A 323 20.98 103.31 0.35
CA LEU A 323 20.74 102.65 -0.95
C LEU A 323 19.87 103.41 -1.98
N VAL A 324 19.68 104.74 -1.88
CA VAL A 324 18.78 105.48 -2.82
C VAL A 324 19.43 106.62 -3.63
N GLU A 325 20.66 107.08 -3.37
CA GLU A 325 21.22 108.27 -4.07
C GLU A 325 21.89 108.04 -5.44
N LEU A 326 21.99 106.81 -5.95
CA LEU A 326 22.81 106.52 -7.15
C LEU A 326 22.05 106.54 -8.50
N ALA A 327 20.74 106.79 -8.52
CA ALA A 327 19.90 106.62 -9.72
C ALA A 327 19.61 107.89 -10.56
N GLN A 328 19.96 109.11 -10.12
CA GLN A 328 19.50 110.35 -10.79
C GLN A 328 20.53 111.07 -11.70
N THR A 329 21.79 110.61 -11.81
CA THR A 329 22.83 111.33 -12.58
C THR A 329 22.98 110.92 -14.05
N ARG A 330 22.25 109.89 -14.52
CA ARG A 330 22.47 109.32 -15.87
C ARG A 330 21.53 109.80 -16.99
N SER A 331 20.49 110.60 -16.73
CA SER A 331 19.53 111.03 -17.76
C SER A 331 19.83 112.39 -18.43
N ARG A 332 20.82 113.16 -17.96
CA ARG A 332 21.04 114.55 -18.40
C ARG A 332 22.01 114.75 -19.59
N VAL A 333 22.67 113.69 -20.08
CA VAL A 333 23.73 113.81 -21.12
C VAL A 333 23.23 113.55 -22.56
N GLN A 334 22.07 112.91 -22.73
CA GLN A 334 21.57 112.50 -24.06
C GLN A 334 20.89 113.63 -24.87
N GLN A 335 20.57 114.77 -24.26
CA GLN A 335 19.69 115.78 -24.86
C GLN A 335 20.43 116.88 -25.65
N LEU A 336 21.75 117.04 -25.48
CA LEU A 336 22.53 118.14 -26.09
C LEU A 336 23.11 117.84 -27.49
N LYS A 337 23.07 116.59 -27.97
CA LYS A 337 23.76 116.19 -29.23
C LYS A 337 22.93 116.40 -30.51
N ASN A 338 21.62 116.57 -30.40
CA ASN A 338 20.70 116.62 -31.54
C ASN A 338 20.51 118.02 -32.16
N GLN A 339 21.11 119.08 -31.61
CA GLN A 339 20.90 120.46 -32.08
C GLN A 339 21.94 120.96 -33.10
N LEU A 340 22.96 120.16 -33.43
CA LEU A 340 24.09 120.58 -34.30
C LEU A 340 23.93 120.16 -35.78
N GLN A 341 22.90 119.39 -36.12
CA GLN A 341 22.70 118.80 -37.46
C GLN A 341 21.90 119.66 -38.45
N THR A 342 21.30 120.77 -38.01
CA THR A 342 20.35 121.55 -38.82
C THR A 342 20.94 122.69 -39.66
N ARG A 343 22.23 123.01 -39.55
CA ARG A 343 22.83 124.15 -40.28
C ARG A 343 23.70 123.82 -41.50
N LYS A 344 23.77 122.54 -41.91
CA LYS A 344 24.59 122.13 -43.07
C LYS A 344 23.82 122.11 -44.41
N LYS A 345 22.53 122.49 -44.42
CA LYS A 345 21.62 122.26 -45.57
C LYS A 345 21.48 123.43 -46.56
N ASP A 346 22.09 124.59 -46.34
CA ASP A 346 21.76 125.79 -47.13
C ASP A 346 22.86 126.27 -48.09
N ALA A 347 23.76 125.40 -48.55
CA ALA A 347 24.86 125.80 -49.44
C ALA A 347 25.03 124.90 -50.67
N GLU A 348 23.92 124.46 -51.26
CA GLU A 348 23.89 123.89 -52.60
C GLU A 348 22.84 124.62 -53.40
N LEU A 349 23.25 125.32 -54.47
CA LEU A 349 22.46 125.62 -55.67
C LEU A 349 23.32 126.48 -56.60
N GLU A 350 23.89 125.87 -57.66
CA GLU A 350 24.20 126.42 -59.01
C GLU A 350 25.19 125.53 -59.84
N VAL A 351 25.08 124.18 -59.83
CA VAL A 351 25.87 123.28 -60.72
C VAL A 351 24.99 122.19 -61.39
N SER A 352 23.70 122.45 -61.58
CA SER A 352 22.68 121.41 -61.85
C SER A 352 22.40 121.05 -63.31
N THR A 353 23.08 121.65 -64.29
CA THR A 353 22.73 121.43 -65.71
C THR A 353 23.66 120.49 -66.48
N LEU A 354 24.79 120.04 -65.92
CA LEU A 354 25.71 119.11 -66.59
C LEU A 354 25.56 117.62 -66.14
N GLU A 355 24.86 117.35 -65.03
CA GLU A 355 24.76 116.00 -64.42
C GLU A 355 23.72 115.07 -65.07
N VAL A 356 22.70 115.61 -65.74
CA VAL A 356 21.52 114.83 -66.17
C VAL A 356 21.83 113.92 -67.36
N GLU A 357 22.72 114.32 -68.27
CA GLU A 357 23.07 113.49 -69.44
C GLU A 357 23.96 112.29 -69.08
N LEU A 358 24.82 112.42 -68.06
CA LEU A 358 25.68 111.32 -67.59
C LEU A 358 24.85 110.23 -66.86
N GLN A 359 23.71 110.60 -66.25
CA GLN A 359 22.85 109.67 -65.52
C GLN A 359 22.16 108.62 -66.40
N CYS A 360 21.72 108.99 -67.60
CA CYS A 360 20.94 108.09 -68.46
C CYS A 360 21.74 106.88 -68.96
N VAL A 361 23.00 107.08 -69.35
CA VAL A 361 23.88 106.00 -69.84
C VAL A 361 24.29 105.06 -68.69
N MET A 362 24.52 105.60 -67.50
CA MET A 362 24.84 104.81 -66.31
C MET A 362 23.68 103.89 -65.90
N GLN A 363 22.43 104.32 -66.07
CA GLN A 363 21.25 103.52 -65.71
C GLN A 363 21.06 102.29 -66.62
N ALA A 364 21.31 102.44 -67.92
CA ALA A 364 21.19 101.32 -68.87
C ALA A 364 22.20 100.20 -68.59
N ALA A 365 23.48 100.55 -68.38
CA ALA A 365 24.52 99.58 -68.02
C ALA A 365 24.24 98.87 -66.68
N SER A 366 23.61 99.57 -65.73
CA SER A 366 23.27 99.01 -64.42
C SER A 366 22.21 97.90 -64.51
N ARG A 367 21.22 98.04 -65.39
CA ARG A 367 20.11 97.07 -65.53
C ARG A 367 20.61 95.74 -66.09
N ASP A 368 21.45 95.78 -67.12
CA ASP A 368 21.88 94.57 -67.80
C ASP A 368 22.87 93.78 -66.92
N TYR A 369 23.74 94.47 -66.19
CA TYR A 369 24.56 93.87 -65.14
C TYR A 369 23.72 93.18 -64.04
N ILE A 370 22.60 93.78 -63.63
CA ILE A 370 21.69 93.17 -62.64
C ILE A 370 21.02 91.91 -63.20
N ARG A 371 20.59 91.90 -64.46
CA ARG A 371 19.92 90.74 -65.07
C ARG A 371 20.85 89.53 -65.17
N ASP A 372 22.08 89.73 -65.65
CA ASP A 372 23.08 88.65 -65.72
C ASP A 372 23.42 88.13 -64.33
N ARG A 373 23.45 89.03 -63.33
CA ARG A 373 23.66 88.65 -61.94
C ARG A 373 22.53 87.78 -61.40
N CYS A 374 21.27 88.05 -61.75
CA CYS A 374 20.12 87.23 -61.31
C CYS A 374 20.19 85.81 -61.87
N ILE A 375 20.52 85.64 -63.16
CA ILE A 375 20.59 84.30 -63.78
C ILE A 375 21.69 83.45 -63.15
N GLN A 376 22.85 84.04 -62.89
CA GLN A 376 23.94 83.35 -62.18
C GLN A 376 23.54 82.96 -60.75
N LEU A 377 22.77 83.81 -60.06
CA LEU A 377 22.28 83.52 -58.71
C LEU A 377 21.29 82.36 -58.71
N ASP A 378 20.41 82.25 -59.70
CA ASP A 378 19.43 81.15 -59.79
C ASP A 378 20.09 79.80 -60.06
N GLN A 379 21.04 79.74 -60.99
CA GLN A 379 21.82 78.51 -61.25
C GLN A 379 22.64 78.10 -60.02
N HIS A 380 23.18 79.09 -59.30
CA HIS A 380 23.86 78.84 -58.03
C HIS A 380 22.89 78.35 -56.94
N ALA A 381 21.65 78.83 -56.92
CA ALA A 381 20.64 78.39 -55.96
C ALA A 381 20.21 76.92 -56.21
N GLN A 382 19.99 76.54 -57.48
CA GLN A 382 19.60 75.18 -57.86
C GLN A 382 20.69 74.15 -57.54
N SER A 383 21.94 74.43 -57.93
CA SER A 383 23.09 73.57 -57.60
C SER A 383 23.29 73.42 -56.09
N ARG A 384 23.12 74.51 -55.31
CA ARG A 384 23.10 74.44 -53.84
C ARG A 384 21.97 73.57 -53.32
N GLN A 385 20.78 73.64 -53.91
CA GLN A 385 19.64 72.86 -53.44
C GLN A 385 19.81 71.37 -53.71
N GLU A 386 20.41 70.98 -54.83
CA GLU A 386 20.76 69.58 -55.11
C GLU A 386 21.85 69.06 -54.18
N ALA A 387 22.88 69.87 -53.92
CA ALA A 387 23.90 69.57 -52.92
C ALA A 387 23.30 69.38 -51.53
N LEU A 388 22.31 70.20 -51.14
CA LEU A 388 21.59 70.02 -49.87
C LEU A 388 20.77 68.72 -49.84
N ARG A 389 20.15 68.33 -50.96
CA ARG A 389 19.41 67.06 -51.03
C ARG A 389 20.35 65.86 -50.92
N SER A 390 21.50 65.87 -51.60
CA SER A 390 22.47 64.77 -51.51
C SER A 390 23.05 64.67 -50.09
N LEU A 391 23.35 65.80 -49.46
CA LEU A 391 23.87 65.87 -48.10
C LEU A 391 22.84 65.39 -47.07
N ARG A 392 21.55 65.70 -47.26
CA ARG A 392 20.46 65.13 -46.43
C ARG A 392 20.35 63.61 -46.55
N ARG A 393 20.46 63.04 -47.77
CA ARG A 393 20.44 61.58 -47.95
C ARG A 393 21.65 60.91 -47.30
N GLN A 394 22.84 61.50 -47.47
CA GLN A 394 24.05 61.00 -46.82
C GLN A 394 23.90 61.04 -45.30
N TRP A 395 23.37 62.13 -44.74
CA TRP A 395 23.11 62.24 -43.31
C TRP A 395 22.12 61.19 -42.81
N GLN A 396 21.03 60.93 -43.55
CA GLN A 396 20.07 59.88 -43.21
C GLN A 396 20.72 58.47 -43.22
N SER A 397 21.52 58.16 -44.25
CA SER A 397 22.25 56.90 -44.32
C SER A 397 23.24 56.72 -43.16
N ILE A 398 23.89 57.80 -42.72
CA ILE A 398 24.77 57.78 -41.54
C ILE A 398 23.98 57.49 -40.27
N LEU A 399 22.79 58.08 -40.10
CA LEU A 399 21.93 57.79 -38.95
C LEU A 399 21.46 56.33 -38.93
N ASP A 400 21.00 55.82 -40.06
CA ASP A 400 20.54 54.43 -40.18
C ASP A 400 21.68 53.45 -39.86
N PHE A 401 22.90 53.74 -40.34
CA PHE A 401 24.09 52.94 -40.04
C PHE A 401 24.46 52.97 -38.56
N ARG A 402 24.39 54.13 -37.90
CA ARG A 402 24.59 54.24 -36.44
C ARG A 402 23.57 53.41 -35.67
N GLN A 403 22.33 53.39 -36.11
CA GLN A 403 21.28 52.60 -35.47
C GLN A 403 21.51 51.09 -35.63
N LEU A 404 22.02 50.66 -36.79
CA LEU A 404 22.44 49.27 -37.02
C LEU A 404 23.64 48.86 -36.15
N LEU A 405 24.65 49.74 -36.01
CA LEU A 405 25.79 49.47 -35.12
C LEU A 405 25.36 49.29 -33.67
N LEU A 406 24.47 50.15 -33.17
CA LEU A 406 23.92 50.02 -31.81
C LEU A 406 23.21 48.67 -31.61
N ARG A 407 22.41 48.21 -32.60
CA ARG A 407 21.79 46.87 -32.55
C ARG A 407 22.83 45.75 -32.58
N GLN A 408 23.89 45.89 -33.38
CA GLN A 408 24.94 44.88 -33.47
C GLN A 408 25.72 44.77 -32.15
N GLU A 409 25.98 45.90 -31.48
CA GLU A 409 26.59 45.94 -30.15
C GLU A 409 25.71 45.28 -29.09
N GLN A 410 24.39 45.53 -29.13
CA GLN A 410 23.42 44.85 -28.26
C GLN A 410 23.44 43.33 -28.48
N ILE A 411 23.42 42.86 -29.74
CA ILE A 411 23.50 41.43 -30.06
C ILE A 411 24.82 40.83 -29.57
N ARG A 412 25.95 41.52 -29.78
CA ARG A 412 27.26 41.07 -29.30
C ARG A 412 27.31 41.00 -27.77
N GLY A 413 26.70 41.98 -27.09
CA GLY A 413 26.52 41.99 -25.64
C GLY A 413 25.72 40.78 -25.14
N LEU A 414 24.61 40.47 -25.81
CA LEU A 414 23.78 39.29 -25.50
C LEU A 414 24.53 37.97 -25.72
N ILE A 415 25.26 37.83 -26.83
CA ILE A 415 26.07 36.63 -27.10
C ILE A 415 27.13 36.44 -26.02
N LYS A 416 27.84 37.53 -25.66
CA LYS A 416 28.85 37.48 -24.60
C LYS A 416 28.21 37.12 -23.25
N GLY A 417 27.11 37.78 -22.89
CA GLY A 417 26.34 37.50 -21.66
C GLY A 417 25.84 36.05 -21.58
N ASN A 418 25.35 35.49 -22.69
CA ASN A 418 24.89 34.11 -22.76
C ASN A 418 26.08 33.12 -22.64
N SER A 419 27.22 33.42 -23.27
CA SER A 419 28.43 32.59 -23.13
C SER A 419 28.99 32.58 -21.70
N THR A 420 28.94 33.72 -21.00
CA THR A 420 29.33 33.81 -19.59
C THR A 420 28.33 33.11 -18.69
N ALA A 421 27.02 33.23 -18.95
CA ALA A 421 26.00 32.51 -18.20
C ALA A 421 26.13 31.00 -18.39
N LYS A 422 26.39 30.52 -19.62
CA LYS A 422 26.61 29.10 -19.91
C LYS A 422 27.84 28.54 -19.17
N THR A 423 28.94 29.28 -19.16
CA THR A 423 30.17 28.86 -18.44
C THR A 423 29.97 28.83 -16.94
N GLN A 424 29.28 29.82 -16.36
CA GLN A 424 28.87 29.81 -14.95
C GLN A 424 27.95 28.62 -14.62
N LEU A 425 26.99 28.30 -15.50
CA LEU A 425 26.09 27.16 -15.32
C LEU A 425 26.85 25.83 -15.29
N ILE A 426 27.82 25.65 -16.19
CA ILE A 426 28.67 24.44 -16.23
C ILE A 426 29.50 24.34 -14.96
N HIS A 427 30.09 25.44 -14.49
CA HIS A 427 30.85 25.49 -13.25
C HIS A 427 29.99 25.09 -12.05
N LEU A 428 28.83 25.71 -11.90
CA LEU A 428 27.88 25.41 -10.82
C LEU A 428 27.43 23.95 -10.87
N HIS A 429 27.18 23.39 -12.06
CA HIS A 429 26.81 21.98 -12.21
C HIS A 429 27.91 21.06 -11.70
N ARG A 430 29.17 21.35 -12.04
CA ARG A 430 30.32 20.59 -11.60
C ARG A 430 30.52 20.71 -10.08
N GLU A 431 30.38 21.91 -9.51
CA GLU A 431 30.44 22.11 -8.05
C GLU A 431 29.33 21.34 -7.32
N LEU A 432 28.12 21.32 -7.88
CA LEU A 432 27.01 20.51 -7.38
C LEU A 432 27.34 19.02 -7.43
N GLU A 433 27.91 18.53 -8.53
CA GLU A 433 28.31 17.14 -8.68
C GLU A 433 29.41 16.76 -7.69
N GLU A 434 30.45 17.58 -7.54
CA GLU A 434 31.50 17.40 -6.54
C GLU A 434 30.93 17.42 -5.11
N PHE A 435 29.98 18.32 -4.81
CA PHE A 435 29.29 18.36 -3.52
C PHE A 435 28.46 17.11 -3.27
N ILE A 436 27.69 16.65 -4.26
CA ILE A 436 26.89 15.43 -4.17
C ILE A 436 27.81 14.24 -3.89
N GLN A 437 28.91 14.10 -4.64
CA GLN A 437 29.85 13.00 -4.48
C GLN A 437 30.55 13.02 -3.12
N ALA A 438 31.10 14.18 -2.72
CA ALA A 438 31.97 14.29 -1.55
C ALA A 438 31.20 14.34 -0.23
N LYS A 439 30.01 14.96 -0.20
CA LYS A 439 29.23 15.12 1.04
C LYS A 439 28.01 14.23 1.09
N LEU A 440 27.21 14.19 0.03
CA LEU A 440 25.94 13.47 0.05
C LEU A 440 26.16 11.95 -0.05
N VAL A 441 26.84 11.50 -1.10
CA VAL A 441 27.08 10.07 -1.35
C VAL A 441 27.90 9.46 -0.21
N ALA A 442 28.95 10.13 0.24
CA ALA A 442 29.77 9.65 1.36
C ALA A 442 28.97 9.48 2.67
N GLN A 443 28.01 10.36 2.96
CA GLN A 443 27.15 10.23 4.15
C GLN A 443 26.14 9.08 4.03
N PHE A 444 25.74 8.71 2.82
CA PHE A 444 24.80 7.61 2.58
C PHE A 444 25.48 6.29 2.20
N GLU A 445 26.80 6.24 2.10
CA GLU A 445 27.54 5.02 1.75
C GLU A 445 27.37 3.96 2.85
N ASP A 446 27.50 4.35 4.12
CA ASP A 446 27.24 3.46 5.26
C ASP A 446 25.78 2.96 5.29
N VAL A 447 24.83 3.83 4.94
CA VAL A 447 23.40 3.47 4.90
C VAL A 447 23.11 2.52 3.75
N THR A 448 23.67 2.77 2.56
CA THR A 448 23.49 1.92 1.38
C THR A 448 24.20 0.58 1.53
N THR A 449 25.38 0.54 2.14
CA THR A 449 26.08 -0.71 2.45
C THR A 449 25.31 -1.52 3.51
N ALA A 450 24.83 -0.90 4.58
CA ALA A 450 23.99 -1.55 5.59
C ALA A 450 22.65 -2.07 5.01
N ALA A 451 22.00 -1.28 4.15
CA ALA A 451 20.77 -1.69 3.46
C ALA A 451 21.04 -2.89 2.52
N ASN A 452 22.15 -2.86 1.77
CA ASN A 452 22.56 -3.96 0.91
C ASN A 452 22.90 -5.22 1.70
N SER A 453 23.63 -5.10 2.82
CA SER A 453 23.94 -6.24 3.69
C SER A 453 22.69 -6.86 4.29
N LEU A 454 21.74 -6.02 4.73
CA LEU A 454 20.47 -6.49 5.26
C LEU A 454 19.65 -7.22 4.20
N ARG A 455 19.54 -6.65 2.99
CA ARG A 455 18.86 -7.30 1.85
C ARG A 455 19.48 -8.65 1.51
N ASN A 456 20.81 -8.71 1.50
CA ASN A 456 21.54 -9.96 1.22
C ASN A 456 21.34 -10.98 2.34
N ALA A 457 21.31 -10.56 3.60
CA ALA A 457 21.03 -11.41 4.76
C ALA A 457 19.61 -11.98 4.69
N VAL A 458 18.59 -11.15 4.46
CA VAL A 458 17.20 -11.59 4.28
C VAL A 458 17.08 -12.58 3.12
N SER A 459 17.75 -12.30 1.99
CA SER A 459 17.75 -13.20 0.83
C SER A 459 18.45 -14.53 1.10
N LYS A 460 19.46 -14.54 1.98
CA LYS A 460 20.16 -15.76 2.42
C LYS A 460 19.29 -16.56 3.39
N GLU A 461 18.67 -15.90 4.37
CA GLU A 461 17.76 -16.52 5.34
C GLU A 461 16.53 -17.13 4.65
N ALA A 462 15.92 -16.42 3.70
CA ALA A 462 14.81 -16.95 2.91
C ALA A 462 15.19 -18.21 2.14
N ARG A 463 16.37 -18.24 1.52
CA ARG A 463 16.91 -19.44 0.85
C ARG A 463 17.15 -20.58 1.83
N GLN A 464 17.74 -20.30 2.98
CA GLN A 464 18.00 -21.31 4.02
C GLN A 464 16.68 -21.89 4.56
N MET A 465 15.64 -21.07 4.75
CA MET A 465 14.33 -21.51 5.22
C MET A 465 13.65 -22.52 4.29
N GLY A 466 13.89 -22.40 2.98
CA GLY A 466 13.44 -23.39 1.99
C GLY A 466 14.10 -24.77 2.16
N THR A 467 15.32 -24.82 2.71
CA THR A 467 16.08 -26.06 2.91
C THR A 467 15.82 -26.74 4.25
N VAL A 468 15.26 -26.04 5.23
CA VAL A 468 15.00 -26.58 6.57
C VAL A 468 13.69 -27.37 6.59
N SER A 469 13.74 -28.57 7.16
CA SER A 469 12.53 -29.37 7.42
C SER A 469 11.70 -28.73 8.54
N LEU A 470 10.43 -28.43 8.26
CA LEU A 470 9.50 -27.89 9.27
C LEU A 470 9.38 -28.80 10.51
N LEU A 471 9.51 -30.11 10.32
CA LEU A 471 9.50 -31.12 11.39
C LEU A 471 10.68 -30.98 12.37
N SER A 472 11.76 -30.32 11.95
CA SER A 472 12.92 -30.03 12.79
C SER A 472 12.79 -28.71 13.54
N LEU A 473 11.89 -27.83 13.09
CA LEU A 473 11.58 -26.56 13.75
C LEU A 473 10.56 -26.73 14.89
N ASP A 474 9.70 -27.76 14.83
CA ASP A 474 8.86 -28.15 15.97
C ASP A 474 9.76 -28.69 17.09
N ARG A 475 10.09 -27.85 18.08
CA ARG A 475 10.94 -28.19 19.23
C ARG A 475 10.13 -28.14 20.51
N ARG A 476 10.34 -29.14 21.37
CA ARG A 476 9.71 -29.23 22.69
C ARG A 476 10.76 -28.97 23.77
N THR A 477 10.36 -28.23 24.79
CA THR A 477 11.21 -27.98 25.95
C THR A 477 11.07 -29.15 26.92
N ILE A 478 12.17 -29.83 27.20
CA ILE A 478 12.25 -30.87 28.22
C ILE A 478 12.99 -30.28 29.43
N GLU A 479 12.40 -30.42 30.62
CA GLU A 479 13.01 -29.99 31.89
C GLU A 479 13.44 -28.50 31.91
N GLY A 480 12.75 -27.63 31.16
CA GLY A 480 13.01 -26.19 31.14
C GLY A 480 14.29 -25.73 30.44
N MET A 481 15.27 -26.62 30.20
CA MET A 481 16.60 -26.26 29.69
C MET A 481 16.89 -26.73 28.26
N GLN A 482 16.39 -27.90 27.83
CA GLN A 482 16.71 -28.44 26.51
C GLN A 482 15.56 -28.34 25.52
N ARG A 483 15.82 -27.76 24.34
CA ARG A 483 14.90 -27.75 23.19
C ARG A 483 15.24 -28.86 22.21
N ILE A 484 14.48 -29.96 22.28
CA ILE A 484 14.66 -31.14 21.43
C ILE A 484 13.62 -31.13 20.31
N PRO A 485 14.00 -31.45 19.05
CA PRO A 485 13.02 -31.61 17.98
C PRO A 485 11.94 -32.65 18.32
N ALA A 486 10.68 -32.33 18.08
CA ALA A 486 9.54 -33.21 18.33
C ALA A 486 9.66 -34.55 17.58
N SER A 487 10.27 -34.52 16.38
CA SER A 487 10.57 -35.72 15.60
C SER A 487 11.49 -36.72 16.31
N TRP A 488 12.35 -36.29 17.23
CA TRP A 488 13.25 -37.17 17.98
C TRP A 488 12.55 -37.86 19.16
N LEU A 489 11.51 -37.22 19.69
CA LEU A 489 10.64 -37.73 20.74
C LEU A 489 9.48 -38.56 20.17
N SER A 490 9.29 -38.47 18.85
CA SER A 490 8.21 -39.13 18.12
C SER A 490 8.51 -40.58 17.78
N ILE A 491 7.46 -41.39 17.62
CA ILE A 491 7.56 -42.71 16.99
C ILE A 491 8.09 -42.64 15.54
N HIS A 492 7.96 -41.49 14.88
CA HIS A 492 8.50 -41.24 13.54
C HIS A 492 10.03 -41.31 13.46
N ARG A 493 10.75 -41.42 14.59
CA ARG A 493 12.18 -41.74 14.64
C ARG A 493 12.52 -43.15 14.14
N LEU A 494 11.55 -44.07 14.16
CA LEU A 494 11.73 -45.45 13.72
C LEU A 494 11.84 -45.47 12.19
N ARG A 495 13.07 -45.58 11.67
CA ARG A 495 13.37 -45.65 10.23
C ARG A 495 12.99 -47.03 9.67
N SER A 496 11.69 -47.27 9.50
CA SER A 496 11.19 -48.44 8.78
C SER A 496 10.19 -47.99 7.71
N PRO A 497 10.36 -48.38 6.44
CA PRO A 497 9.51 -47.93 5.34
C PRO A 497 8.04 -48.38 5.49
N THR A 498 7.81 -49.57 6.06
CA THR A 498 6.47 -50.08 6.37
C THR A 498 5.83 -49.27 7.49
N PHE A 499 6.60 -48.90 8.50
CA PHE A 499 6.13 -48.11 9.63
C PHE A 499 5.81 -46.66 9.22
N SER A 500 6.68 -46.04 8.41
CA SER A 500 6.44 -44.70 7.88
C SER A 500 5.21 -44.65 6.99
N SER A 501 4.97 -45.69 6.19
CA SER A 501 3.75 -45.80 5.36
C SER A 501 2.50 -45.85 6.23
N VAL A 502 2.51 -46.58 7.34
CA VAL A 502 1.38 -46.69 8.28
C VAL A 502 1.14 -45.38 9.04
N CYS A 503 2.20 -44.70 9.48
CA CYS A 503 2.04 -43.39 10.11
C CYS A 503 1.53 -42.32 9.14
N GLN A 504 1.91 -42.41 7.86
CA GLN A 504 1.40 -41.53 6.80
C GLN A 504 -0.06 -41.86 6.45
N SER A 505 -0.43 -43.14 6.32
CA SER A 505 -1.81 -43.55 6.04
C SER A 505 -2.75 -43.12 7.18
N LEU A 506 -2.33 -43.25 8.43
CA LEU A 506 -3.11 -42.83 9.60
C LEU A 506 -3.09 -41.32 9.85
N ALA A 507 -2.31 -40.54 9.10
CA ALA A 507 -1.99 -39.14 9.42
C ALA A 507 -1.63 -38.99 10.91
N PHE A 508 -0.74 -39.85 11.40
CA PHE A 508 -0.44 -39.99 12.82
C PHE A 508 0.39 -38.81 13.33
N PRO A 509 -0.09 -38.03 14.33
CA PRO A 509 0.62 -36.85 14.80
C PRO A 509 1.98 -37.18 15.41
N LEU A 510 2.97 -36.34 15.15
CA LEU A 510 4.35 -36.53 15.61
C LEU A 510 4.48 -36.52 17.15
N TYR A 511 3.62 -35.80 17.84
CA TYR A 511 3.66 -35.66 19.29
C TYR A 511 2.96 -36.81 20.04
N LYS A 512 2.34 -37.77 19.34
CA LYS A 512 1.63 -38.89 19.97
C LYS A 512 2.53 -40.10 20.16
N ALA A 513 2.29 -40.81 21.26
CA ALA A 513 3.02 -42.01 21.64
C ALA A 513 2.62 -43.23 20.79
N PRO A 514 3.51 -44.22 20.59
CA PRO A 514 3.24 -45.48 19.87
C PRO A 514 1.88 -46.13 20.17
N GLU A 515 1.52 -46.11 21.44
CA GLU A 515 0.38 -46.80 22.03
C GLU A 515 -0.94 -46.24 21.47
N GLU A 516 -0.93 -45.00 20.99
CA GLU A 516 -2.07 -44.31 20.39
C GLU A 516 -2.30 -44.66 18.91
N LEU A 517 -1.45 -45.48 18.28
CA LEU A 517 -1.65 -45.88 16.87
C LEU A 517 -2.93 -46.70 16.70
N CYS A 518 -3.15 -47.68 17.57
CA CYS A 518 -4.34 -48.54 17.51
C CYS A 518 -5.63 -47.75 17.82
N SER A 519 -5.57 -46.85 18.81
CA SER A 519 -6.70 -45.96 19.15
C SER A 519 -7.02 -45.04 17.96
N ARG A 520 -5.99 -44.50 17.30
CA ARG A 520 -6.13 -43.63 16.12
C ARG A 520 -6.74 -44.38 14.93
N SER A 521 -6.24 -45.56 14.59
CA SER A 521 -6.80 -46.38 13.51
C SER A 521 -8.28 -46.73 13.78
N ARG A 522 -8.61 -47.16 15.00
CA ARG A 522 -10.00 -47.42 15.40
C ARG A 522 -10.87 -46.15 15.31
N SER A 523 -10.35 -44.99 15.70
CA SER A 523 -11.08 -43.73 15.61
C SER A 523 -11.40 -43.35 14.17
N GLN A 524 -10.47 -43.54 13.23
CA GLN A 524 -10.68 -43.27 11.81
C GLN A 524 -11.69 -44.24 11.18
N GLN A 525 -11.65 -45.51 11.56
CA GLN A 525 -12.66 -46.48 11.12
C GLN A 525 -14.07 -46.13 11.61
N LEU A 526 -14.20 -45.68 12.86
CA LEU A 526 -15.47 -45.21 13.40
C LEU A 526 -15.94 -43.92 12.71
N GLU A 527 -15.04 -42.96 12.50
CA GLU A 527 -15.34 -41.73 11.74
C GLU A 527 -15.78 -42.05 10.31
N LEU A 528 -15.11 -42.98 9.63
CA LEU A 528 -15.48 -43.42 8.29
C LEU A 528 -16.87 -44.06 8.27
N ARG A 529 -17.20 -44.92 9.24
CA ARG A 529 -18.55 -45.51 9.36
C ARG A 529 -19.60 -44.43 9.55
N PHE A 530 -19.35 -43.50 10.46
CA PHE A 530 -20.25 -42.38 10.73
C PHE A 530 -20.46 -41.52 9.47
N LEU A 531 -19.39 -41.13 8.79
CA LEU A 531 -19.49 -40.30 7.57
C LEU A 531 -20.17 -41.03 6.42
N ARG A 532 -19.98 -42.36 6.29
CA ARG A 532 -20.71 -43.17 5.29
C ARG A 532 -22.21 -43.20 5.58
N GLN A 533 -22.61 -43.37 6.84
CA GLN A 533 -24.01 -43.31 7.25
C GLN A 533 -24.61 -41.92 7.00
N LEU A 534 -23.87 -40.86 7.34
CA LEU A 534 -24.28 -39.48 7.11
C LEU A 534 -24.47 -39.20 5.61
N LEU A 535 -23.53 -39.63 4.77
CA LEU A 535 -23.61 -39.51 3.31
C LEU A 535 -24.82 -40.27 2.75
N GLN A 536 -25.06 -41.50 3.23
CA GLN A 536 -26.24 -42.28 2.84
C GLN A 536 -27.53 -41.54 3.20
N LEU A 537 -27.63 -40.99 4.42
CA LEU A 537 -28.80 -40.24 4.88
C LEU A 537 -29.05 -39.00 4.02
N HIS A 538 -28.05 -38.14 3.82
CA HIS A 538 -28.20 -36.94 2.98
C HIS A 538 -28.48 -37.26 1.50
N SER A 539 -27.92 -38.37 0.98
CA SER A 539 -28.23 -38.80 -0.38
C SER A 539 -29.68 -39.30 -0.52
N ALA A 540 -30.19 -39.99 0.50
CA ALA A 540 -31.56 -40.49 0.54
C ALA A 540 -32.57 -39.36 0.75
N THR A 541 -32.29 -38.40 1.64
CA THR A 541 -33.14 -37.21 1.84
C THR A 541 -33.19 -36.37 0.58
N LEU A 542 -32.06 -36.13 -0.09
CA LEU A 542 -32.03 -35.36 -1.33
C LEU A 542 -32.81 -36.05 -2.47
N GLN A 543 -32.75 -37.39 -2.56
CA GLN A 543 -33.60 -38.15 -3.50
C GLN A 543 -35.09 -38.06 -3.15
N LYS A 544 -35.44 -38.06 -1.87
CA LYS A 544 -36.83 -37.93 -1.39
C LYS A 544 -37.37 -36.53 -1.65
N ILE A 545 -36.62 -35.49 -1.30
CA ILE A 545 -36.97 -34.09 -1.52
C ILE A 545 -37.12 -33.78 -3.01
N LYS A 546 -36.28 -34.35 -3.88
CA LYS A 546 -36.45 -34.23 -5.34
C LYS A 546 -37.80 -34.78 -5.81
N LYS A 547 -38.18 -35.97 -5.34
CA LYS A 547 -39.48 -36.59 -5.68
C LYS A 547 -40.67 -35.80 -5.15
N GLU A 548 -40.55 -35.20 -3.97
CA GLU A 548 -41.59 -34.37 -3.36
C GLU A 548 -41.69 -32.99 -4.02
N ALA A 549 -40.57 -32.40 -4.44
CA ALA A 549 -40.54 -31.13 -5.19
C ALA A 549 -41.26 -31.25 -6.55
N ASP A 550 -41.17 -32.42 -7.20
CA ASP A 550 -41.89 -32.71 -8.44
C ASP A 550 -43.42 -32.82 -8.25
N GLN A 551 -43.89 -33.05 -7.02
CA GLN A 551 -45.31 -33.26 -6.68
C GLN A 551 -46.02 -32.01 -6.13
N LEU A 552 -45.28 -30.95 -5.80
CA LEU A 552 -45.83 -29.75 -5.19
C LEU A 552 -46.24 -28.70 -6.24
N GLU A 553 -47.33 -27.97 -6.00
CA GLU A 553 -47.82 -26.93 -6.92
C GLU A 553 -47.46 -25.50 -6.47
N ALA A 554 -47.30 -25.26 -5.17
CA ALA A 554 -47.08 -23.92 -4.61
C ALA A 554 -45.63 -23.39 -4.78
N SER A 555 -45.51 -22.13 -5.24
CA SER A 555 -44.23 -21.46 -5.53
C SER A 555 -43.31 -21.33 -4.30
N ASP A 556 -43.85 -20.96 -3.15
CA ASP A 556 -43.04 -20.70 -1.94
C ASP A 556 -42.50 -21.99 -1.33
N GLN A 557 -43.26 -23.08 -1.42
CA GLN A 557 -42.83 -24.42 -0.98
C GLN A 557 -41.71 -24.96 -1.88
N LYS A 558 -41.78 -24.69 -3.19
CA LYS A 558 -40.68 -25.01 -4.13
C LYS A 558 -39.41 -24.21 -3.84
N ALA A 559 -39.53 -22.92 -3.51
CA ALA A 559 -38.39 -22.07 -3.18
C ALA A 559 -37.69 -22.47 -1.87
N LEU A 560 -38.45 -22.94 -0.87
CA LEU A 560 -37.86 -23.47 0.36
C LEU A 560 -37.17 -24.82 0.12
N LEU A 561 -37.79 -25.72 -0.64
CA LEU A 561 -37.17 -27.02 -0.97
C LEU A 561 -35.93 -26.87 -1.84
N SER A 562 -35.91 -25.93 -2.80
CA SER A 562 -34.72 -25.66 -3.60
C SER A 562 -33.55 -25.17 -2.74
N ARG A 563 -33.81 -24.30 -1.75
CA ARG A 563 -32.78 -23.82 -0.81
C ARG A 563 -32.25 -24.94 0.10
N VAL A 564 -33.11 -25.84 0.57
CA VAL A 564 -32.68 -27.04 1.32
C VAL A 564 -31.85 -27.97 0.44
N MET A 565 -32.25 -28.18 -0.82
CA MET A 565 -31.49 -28.98 -1.79
C MET A 565 -30.11 -28.37 -2.07
N GLU A 566 -29.99 -27.05 -2.17
CA GLU A 566 -28.71 -26.37 -2.36
C GLU A 566 -27.77 -26.57 -1.17
N GLU A 567 -28.27 -26.45 0.06
CA GLU A 567 -27.47 -26.68 1.27
C GLU A 567 -27.07 -28.16 1.43
N ASP A 568 -27.99 -29.11 1.21
CA ASP A 568 -27.67 -30.54 1.19
C ASP A 568 -26.64 -30.87 0.10
N GLN A 569 -26.71 -30.20 -1.06
CA GLN A 569 -25.74 -30.37 -2.14
C GLN A 569 -24.37 -29.76 -1.79
N LYS A 570 -24.30 -28.64 -1.08
CA LYS A 570 -23.05 -28.08 -0.52
C LYS A 570 -22.44 -29.02 0.52
N LEU A 571 -23.25 -29.59 1.40
CA LEU A 571 -22.82 -30.58 2.40
C LEU A 571 -22.30 -31.85 1.72
N LEU A 572 -22.99 -32.38 0.71
CA LEU A 572 -22.51 -33.54 -0.05
C LEU A 572 -21.19 -33.24 -0.79
N LYS A 573 -21.03 -32.04 -1.36
CA LYS A 573 -19.78 -31.61 -2.00
C LYS A 573 -18.59 -31.60 -1.03
N SER A 574 -18.79 -31.32 0.26
CA SER A 574 -17.72 -31.36 1.27
C SER A 574 -17.52 -32.75 1.90
N LEU A 575 -18.59 -33.54 2.06
CA LEU A 575 -18.55 -34.87 2.68
C LEU A 575 -17.96 -35.95 1.76
N VAL A 576 -18.29 -35.94 0.47
CA VAL A 576 -17.84 -36.95 -0.50
C VAL A 576 -16.32 -37.06 -0.58
N PRO A 577 -15.55 -35.96 -0.72
CA PRO A 577 -14.09 -36.01 -0.73
C PRO A 577 -13.51 -36.56 0.58
N ARG A 578 -14.11 -36.20 1.72
CA ARG A 578 -13.66 -36.64 3.06
C ARG A 578 -13.87 -38.14 3.26
N VAL A 579 -15.01 -38.68 2.84
CA VAL A 579 -15.28 -40.14 2.86
C VAL A 579 -14.34 -40.91 1.92
N ARG A 580 -14.07 -40.39 0.71
CA ARG A 580 -13.12 -41.00 -0.22
C ARG A 580 -11.70 -41.01 0.35
N GLY A 581 -11.23 -39.88 0.88
CA GLY A 581 -9.92 -39.76 1.49
C GLY A 581 -9.75 -40.70 2.70
N LEU A 582 -10.74 -40.78 3.60
CA LEU A 582 -10.70 -41.72 4.73
C LEU A 582 -10.81 -43.18 4.29
N THR A 583 -11.59 -43.49 3.26
CA THR A 583 -11.71 -44.85 2.71
C THR A 583 -10.37 -45.34 2.16
N HIS A 584 -9.67 -44.48 1.40
CA HIS A 584 -8.36 -44.80 0.85
C HIS A 584 -7.32 -45.03 1.96
N ARG A 585 -7.28 -44.13 2.96
CA ARG A 585 -6.40 -44.28 4.15
C ARG A 585 -6.67 -45.57 4.93
N CYS A 586 -7.94 -45.87 5.22
CA CYS A 586 -8.34 -47.09 5.94
C CYS A 586 -8.11 -48.38 5.13
N ALA A 587 -8.07 -48.32 3.80
CA ALA A 587 -7.80 -49.48 2.96
C ALA A 587 -6.31 -49.89 3.00
N GLN A 588 -5.41 -48.90 3.05
CA GLN A 588 -3.98 -49.14 3.24
C GLN A 588 -3.67 -49.72 4.64
N ASP A 589 -4.43 -49.31 5.66
CA ASP A 589 -4.32 -49.84 7.03
C ASP A 589 -4.70 -51.32 7.17
N ALA A 590 -5.49 -51.89 6.24
CA ALA A 590 -5.88 -53.30 6.29
C ALA A 590 -4.71 -54.28 6.12
N SER A 591 -3.58 -53.78 5.57
CA SER A 591 -2.30 -54.49 5.53
C SER A 591 -1.58 -54.52 6.88
N PHE A 592 -1.90 -53.58 7.78
CA PHE A 592 -1.42 -53.51 9.16
C PHE A 592 -2.46 -54.08 10.13
N LYS A 593 -2.99 -55.26 9.81
CA LYS A 593 -3.29 -56.18 10.90
C LYS A 593 -1.93 -56.47 11.54
N PRO A 594 -1.74 -56.34 12.87
CA PRO A 594 -0.55 -56.90 13.48
C PRO A 594 -0.55 -58.36 13.01
N ILE A 595 0.41 -58.73 12.16
CA ILE A 595 0.62 -60.11 11.79
C ILE A 595 1.04 -60.74 13.10
N VAL A 596 0.05 -61.31 13.78
CA VAL A 596 0.19 -61.97 15.06
C VAL A 596 1.11 -63.19 14.92
N SER A 597 1.46 -63.62 13.69
CA SER A 597 2.39 -64.70 13.40
C SER A 597 3.75 -64.23 12.83
N LYS A 598 4.73 -63.98 13.69
CA LYS A 598 6.15 -63.91 13.27
C LYS A 598 6.82 -65.24 13.61
N GLY A 599 7.26 -65.98 12.58
CA GLY A 599 7.84 -67.32 12.74
C GLY A 599 6.82 -68.45 12.99
N GLY A 600 5.59 -68.33 12.48
CA GLY A 600 4.57 -69.38 12.58
C GLY A 600 3.83 -69.48 13.92
N LEU A 601 4.09 -68.58 14.87
CA LEU A 601 3.48 -68.58 16.21
C LEU A 601 2.71 -67.31 16.49
N THR A 602 1.51 -67.44 17.06
CA THR A 602 0.66 -66.29 17.43
C THR A 602 1.23 -65.53 18.64
N PHE A 603 0.88 -64.24 18.79
CA PHE A 603 1.20 -63.43 19.99
C PHE A 603 0.80 -64.11 21.30
N GLN A 604 -0.35 -64.79 21.35
CA GLN A 604 -0.75 -65.59 22.51
C GLN A 604 0.18 -66.79 22.76
N GLN A 605 0.66 -67.45 21.70
CA GLN A 605 1.63 -68.55 21.79
C GLN A 605 3.02 -68.07 22.23
N TRP A 606 3.45 -66.88 21.79
CA TRP A 606 4.68 -66.24 22.28
C TRP A 606 4.58 -65.86 23.77
N LEU A 607 3.45 -65.29 24.19
CA LEU A 607 3.20 -64.92 25.57
C LEU A 607 3.16 -66.15 26.50
N GLN A 608 2.62 -67.27 26.02
CA GLN A 608 2.64 -68.57 26.69
C GLN A 608 4.06 -69.13 26.81
N ARG A 609 4.86 -69.10 25.72
CA ARG A 609 6.27 -69.51 25.74
C ARG A 609 7.11 -68.70 26.71
N TRP A 610 6.93 -67.39 26.75
CA TRP A 610 7.63 -66.52 27.71
C TRP A 610 7.21 -66.78 29.17
N LYS A 611 5.93 -67.05 29.42
CA LYS A 611 5.45 -67.45 30.75
C LYS A 611 5.99 -68.81 31.20
N LEU A 612 6.25 -69.72 30.25
CA LEU A 612 6.87 -71.03 30.53
C LEU A 612 8.38 -70.90 30.73
N ALA A 613 9.06 -70.08 29.93
CA ALA A 613 10.48 -69.79 30.08
C ALA A 613 10.79 -69.06 31.39
N ALA A 614 9.92 -68.15 31.84
CA ALA A 614 10.07 -67.44 33.12
C ALA A 614 9.71 -68.29 34.36
N LYS A 615 9.20 -69.51 34.17
CA LYS A 615 8.83 -70.46 35.25
C LYS A 615 9.75 -71.68 35.33
N SER A 616 10.77 -71.77 34.47
CA SER A 616 11.82 -72.77 34.61
C SER A 616 12.99 -72.12 35.36
N PRO A 617 13.35 -72.58 36.58
CA PRO A 617 14.53 -72.09 37.28
C PRO A 617 15.83 -72.38 36.54
#